data_AF-A0A381ZMR2-F1
#
_entry.id   AF-A0A381ZMR2-F1
#
_cell.length_a   1.000
_cell.length_b   1.000
_cell.length_c   1.000
_cell.angle_alpha   90.00
_cell.angle_beta   90.00
_cell.angle_gamma   90.00
#
_symmetry.space_group_name_H-M   'P 1'
#
loop_
_entity.id
_entity.type
_entity.pdbx_description
1 polymer ?
#
loop_
_entity_poly.entity_id
_entity_poly.type
_entity_poly.pdbx_seq_one_letter_code
_entity_poly.pdbx_strand_id
1 'polypeptide(L)' 'MAEFVFKIDGELVTITAWEDVPEKFDHVIKFEPDPIPDEHTEEDHAEMALWNTRLQELMEKERARSN' A
#
# COMPACT_ATOMS: atom_id res chain seq x y z
N MET A 1 10.95 -7.61 2.57
CA MET A 1 10.86 -6.15 2.77
C MET A 1 9.73 -5.68 1.89
N ALA A 2 8.75 -5.01 2.48
CA ALA A 2 7.62 -4.46 1.76
C ALA A 2 8.07 -3.53 0.64
N GLU A 3 7.37 -3.56 -0.48
CA GLU A 3 7.64 -2.71 -1.65
C GLU A 3 6.33 -2.17 -2.21
N PHE A 4 6.24 -0.84 -2.25
CA PHE A 4 5.12 -0.10 -2.81
C PHE A 4 5.64 0.82 -3.91
N VAL A 5 5.05 0.75 -5.10
CA VAL A 5 5.43 1.62 -6.23
C VAL A 5 4.24 2.47 -6.59
N PHE A 6 4.44 3.78 -6.58
CA PHE A 6 3.43 4.77 -6.94
C PHE A 6 3.91 5.57 -8.15
N LYS A 7 2.96 6.06 -8.93
CA LYS A 7 3.21 7.08 -9.93
C LYS A 7 2.84 8.44 -9.34
N ILE A 8 3.77 9.40 -9.37
CA ILE A 8 3.58 10.76 -8.84
C ILE A 8 4.12 11.74 -9.87
N ASP A 9 3.27 12.65 -10.35
CA ASP A 9 3.60 13.66 -11.37
C ASP A 9 4.24 13.04 -12.63
N GLY A 10 3.84 11.82 -12.98
CA GLY A 10 4.40 11.08 -14.12
C GLY A 10 5.61 10.18 -13.81
N GLU A 11 6.25 10.33 -12.65
CA GLU A 11 7.44 9.57 -12.26
C GLU A 11 7.10 8.38 -11.35
N LEU A 12 7.91 7.31 -11.41
CA LEU A 12 7.76 6.15 -10.53
C LEU A 12 8.57 6.34 -9.25
N VAL A 13 7.90 6.24 -8.12
CA VAL A 13 8.49 6.36 -6.78
C VAL A 13 8.31 5.04 -6.04
N THR A 14 9.42 4.46 -5.58
CA THR A 14 9.45 3.21 -4.81
C THR A 14 9.61 3.52 -3.33
N ILE A 15 8.74 2.91 -2.54
CA ILE A 15 8.61 3.12 -1.11
C ILE A 15 8.69 1.77 -0.43
N THR A 16 9.51 1.66 0.63
CA THR A 16 9.72 0.40 1.36
C THR A 16 9.16 0.44 2.79
N ALA A 17 8.78 1.62 3.27
CA ALA A 17 8.12 1.81 4.56
C ALA A 17 6.71 2.37 4.35
N TRP A 18 5.72 1.79 5.03
CA TRP A 18 4.33 2.26 4.91
C TRP A 18 4.15 3.74 5.35
N GLU A 19 4.96 4.20 6.29
CA GLU A 19 4.91 5.57 6.83
C GLU A 19 5.29 6.63 5.78
N ASP A 20 6.05 6.24 4.75
CA ASP A 20 6.48 7.12 3.67
C ASP A 20 5.46 7.20 2.52
N VAL A 21 4.36 6.44 2.59
CA VAL A 21 3.34 6.41 1.52
C VAL A 21 2.69 7.79 1.39
N PRO A 22 2.74 8.40 0.20
CA PRO A 22 2.23 9.75 0.00
C PRO A 22 0.71 9.78 0.10
N GLU A 23 0.16 10.86 0.67
CA GLU A 23 -1.29 11.10 0.64
C GLU A 23 -1.81 11.39 -0.77
N LYS A 24 -0.92 11.81 -1.67
CA LYS A 24 -1.20 12.33 -3.00
C LYS A 24 -0.32 11.65 -4.03
N PHE A 25 -0.93 10.87 -4.91
CA PHE A 25 -0.28 10.16 -6.01
C PHE A 25 -1.25 10.04 -7.20
N ASP A 26 -0.75 9.69 -8.37
CA ASP A 26 -1.54 9.50 -9.58
C ASP A 26 -2.12 8.08 -9.64
N HIS A 27 -1.26 7.06 -9.52
CA HIS A 27 -1.65 5.65 -9.60
C HIS A 27 -0.85 4.78 -8.65
N VAL A 28 -1.48 3.73 -8.08
CA VAL A 28 -0.75 2.63 -7.45
C VAL A 28 -0.29 1.66 -8.54
N ILE A 29 1.02 1.42 -8.64
CA ILE A 29 1.61 0.52 -9.64
C ILE A 29 1.91 -0.85 -9.02
N LYS A 30 2.38 -0.87 -7.78
CA LYS A 30 2.70 -2.10 -7.05
C LYS A 30 2.38 -1.94 -5.57
N PHE A 31 1.79 -2.97 -4.97
CA PHE A 31 1.49 -3.04 -3.55
C PHE A 31 1.86 -4.42 -3.01
N GLU A 32 3.04 -4.54 -2.41
CA GLU A 32 3.59 -5.80 -1.89
C GLU A 32 4.00 -5.60 -0.42
N PRO A 33 3.10 -5.79 0.55
CA PRO A 33 3.46 -5.75 1.97
C PRO A 33 4.33 -6.95 2.36
N ASP A 34 4.99 -6.87 3.52
CA ASP A 34 5.79 -7.97 4.01
C ASP A 34 4.92 -9.20 4.33
N PRO A 35 5.34 -10.42 3.89
CA PRO A 35 4.62 -11.64 4.19
C PRO A 35 4.80 -12.01 5.66
N ILE A 36 3.71 -12.42 6.29
CA ILE A 36 3.73 -13.00 7.64
C ILE A 36 4.15 -14.48 7.52
N PRO A 37 5.03 -14.99 8.42
CA PRO A 37 5.42 -16.40 8.44
C PRO A 37 4.25 -17.36 8.72
N ASP A 38 4.39 -18.63 8.34
CA ASP A 38 3.34 -19.66 8.49
C ASP A 38 2.95 -19.91 9.96
N GLU A 39 3.89 -19.81 10.92
CA GLU A 39 3.56 -19.75 12.34
C GLU A 39 3.20 -18.32 12.71
N HIS A 40 1.88 -18.04 12.75
CA HIS A 40 1.34 -16.71 13.04
C HIS A 40 0.27 -16.75 14.13
N THR A 41 0.12 -15.61 14.80
CA THR A 41 -0.85 -15.35 15.87
C THR A 41 -2.13 -14.69 15.34
N GLU A 42 -3.15 -14.53 16.19
CA GLU A 42 -4.33 -13.73 15.83
C GLU A 42 -3.99 -12.24 15.65
N GLU A 43 -2.98 -11.73 16.34
CA GLU A 43 -2.50 -10.35 16.13
C GLU A 43 -1.91 -10.20 14.73
N ASP A 44 -1.13 -11.18 14.27
CA ASP A 44 -0.64 -11.23 12.89
C ASP A 44 -1.78 -11.27 11.87
N HIS A 45 -2.88 -11.99 12.14
CA HIS A 45 -4.08 -11.96 11.28
C HIS A 45 -4.69 -10.56 11.19
N ALA A 46 -4.75 -9.84 12.31
CA ALA A 46 -5.22 -8.47 12.33
C ALA A 46 -4.30 -7.55 11.51
N GLU A 47 -2.98 -7.72 11.62
CA GLU A 47 -2.01 -6.99 10.80
C GLU A 47 -2.16 -7.27 9.31
N MET A 48 -2.36 -8.55 8.94
CA MET A 48 -2.65 -8.95 7.56
C MET A 48 -3.93 -8.31 7.04
N ALA A 49 -4.99 -8.27 7.85
CA ALA A 49 -6.26 -7.65 7.49
C ALA A 49 -6.11 -6.14 7.25
N LEU A 50 -5.26 -5.45 8.03
CA LEU A 50 -4.99 -4.02 7.85
C LEU A 50 -4.44 -3.69 6.45
N TRP A 51 -3.61 -4.56 5.86
CA TRP A 51 -3.10 -4.34 4.51
C TRP A 51 -4.19 -4.31 3.45
N ASN A 52 -5.26 -5.10 3.62
CA ASN A 52 -6.41 -5.04 2.72
C ASN A 52 -7.14 -3.69 2.82
N THR A 53 -7.39 -3.21 4.04
CA THR A 53 -8.02 -1.90 4.26
C THR A 53 -7.18 -0.78 3.64
N ARG A 54 -5.88 -0.79 3.87
CA ARG A 54 -4.93 0.17 3.29
C ARG A 54 -4.98 0.18 1.76
N LEU A 55 -5.01 -0.98 1.12
CA LEU A 55 -5.14 -1.07 -0.34
C LEU A 55 -6.47 -0.46 -0.82
N GLN A 56 -7.59 -0.76 -0.17
CA GLN A 56 -8.90 -0.18 -0.54
C GLN A 56 -8.87 1.35 -0.45
N GLU A 57 -8.31 1.91 0.62
CA GLU A 57 -8.16 3.37 0.79
C GLU A 57 -7.32 4.00 -0.34
N LEU A 58 -6.22 3.34 -0.76
CA LEU A 58 -5.41 3.82 -1.88
C LEU A 58 -6.21 3.82 -3.19
N MET A 59 -6.98 2.75 -3.45
CA MET A 59 -7.85 2.66 -4.64
C MET A 59 -8.95 3.74 -4.65
N GLU A 60 -9.51 4.06 -3.48
CA GLU A 60 -10.48 5.15 -3.34
C GLU A 60 -9.85 6.52 -3.61
N LYS A 61 -8.66 6.78 -3.05
CA LYS A 61 -7.91 8.02 -3.29
C LYS A 61 -7.58 8.22 -4.78
N GLU A 62 -7.12 7.16 -5.43
CA GLU A 62 -6.83 7.16 -6.87
C GLU A 62 -8.07 7.47 -7.72
N ARG A 63 -9.20 6.83 -7.42
CA ARG A 63 -10.48 7.07 -8.11
C ARG A 63 -10.99 8.48 -7.90
N ALA A 64 -10.93 9.00 -6.67
CA ALA A 64 -11.40 10.34 -6.33
C ALA A 64 -10.63 11.45 -7.07
N ARG A 65 -9.36 11.18 -7.44
CA ARG A 65 -8.51 12.11 -8.18
C ARG A 65 -8.78 12.14 -9.68
N SER A 66 -9.45 11.12 -10.21
CA SER A 66 -9.72 10.95 -11.64
C SER A 66 -11.00 11.64 -12.13
N ASN A 67 -11.65 12.44 -11.28
CA ASN A 67 -12.96 13.07 -11.49
C ASN A 67 -12.88 14.59 -11.32
#